data_AF-A0A512H766-F1
#
_entry.id   AF-A0A512H766-F1
#
_cell.length_a   1.000
_cell.length_b   1.000
_cell.length_c   1.000
_cell.angle_alpha   90.00
_cell.angle_beta   90.00
_cell.angle_gamma   90.00
#
_symmetry.space_group_name_H-M   'P 1'
#
loop_
_entity.id
_entity.type
_entity.pdbx_description
1 polymer ?
#
loop_
_entity_poly.entity_id
_entity_poly.type
_entity_poly.pdbx_seq_one_letter_code
_entity_poly.pdbx_strand_id
1 'polypeptide(L)'
;MNIGTRLYTRLNGELVGEDAHGNRYYQSREAKTAPLYRRKRWVVYKGRVEASKVPAEWHGWLHYTCDAPLDGGARAWVQPHLPNLTGTPAASVPAGDERRGGQRPAATGDYQAWRP
;
A
#
# COMPACT_ATOMS: atom_id res chain seq x y z
N MET A 1 7.67 3.75 15.26
CA MET A 1 7.76 5.21 15.07
C MET A 1 8.86 5.73 15.97
N ASN A 2 9.87 6.40 15.42
CA ASN A 2 11.01 6.89 16.20
C ASN A 2 10.69 8.28 16.79
N ILE A 3 11.30 8.62 17.92
CA ILE A 3 11.06 9.90 18.63
C ILE A 3 11.41 11.10 17.75
N GLY A 4 12.52 11.02 16.99
CA GLY A 4 12.93 12.07 16.07
C GLY A 4 11.89 12.38 14.99
N THR A 5 11.25 11.36 14.42
CA THR A 5 10.17 11.53 13.43
C THR A 5 8.96 12.24 14.03
N ARG A 6 8.61 11.95 15.29
CA ARG A 6 7.50 12.62 16.00
C ARG A 6 7.79 14.10 16.23
N LEU A 7 8.99 14.42 16.70
CA LEU A 7 9.40 15.81 16.93
C LEU A 7 9.43 16.59 15.61
N TYR A 8 10.06 16.03 14.57
CA TYR A 8 10.12 16.65 13.24
C TYR A 8 8.72 16.92 12.68
N THR A 9 7.82 15.93 12.76
CA THR A 9 6.45 16.06 12.26
C THR A 9 5.67 17.12 13.04
N ARG A 10 5.84 17.22 14.36
CA ARG A 10 5.17 18.24 15.17
C ARG A 10 5.65 19.66 14.83
N LEU A 11 6.94 19.83 14.55
CA LEU A 11 7.53 21.13 14.26
C LEU A 11 7.26 21.60 12.83
N ASN A 12 7.39 20.69 11.85
CA ASN A 12 7.43 21.04 10.43
C ASN A 12 6.24 20.54 9.61
N GLY A 13 5.45 19.62 10.17
CA GLY A 13 4.35 18.96 9.47
C GLY A 13 3.02 19.70 9.60
N GLU A 14 2.32 19.81 8.49
CA GLU A 14 0.91 20.13 8.38
C GLU A 14 0.16 18.82 8.07
N LEU A 15 -0.86 18.49 8.87
CA LEU A 15 -1.67 17.30 8.65
C LEU A 15 -2.60 17.54 7.45
N VAL A 16 -2.49 16.72 6.42
CA VAL A 16 -3.36 16.76 5.23
C VAL A 16 -4.58 15.87 5.41
N GLY A 17 -4.40 14.69 6.01
CA GLY A 17 -5.51 13.78 6.29
C GLY A 17 -5.07 12.44 6.85
N GLU A 18 -6.05 11.54 7.00
CA GLU A 18 -5.89 10.19 7.52
C GLU A 18 -6.61 9.21 6.58
N ASP A 19 -6.03 8.03 6.36
CA ASP A 19 -6.67 6.96 5.59
C ASP A 19 -7.52 6.02 6.46
N ALA A 20 -8.27 5.11 5.82
CA ALA A 20 -9.09 4.12 6.52
C ALA A 20 -8.28 3.15 7.42
N HIS A 21 -6.97 3.03 7.20
CA HIS A 21 -6.06 2.19 7.99
C HIS A 21 -5.44 2.96 9.16
N GLY A 22 -5.74 4.25 9.29
CA GLY A 22 -5.25 5.17 10.31
C GLY A 22 -3.82 5.67 10.06
N ASN A 23 -3.28 5.54 8.85
CA ASN A 23 -2.04 6.22 8.50
C ASN A 23 -2.34 7.70 8.26
N ARG A 24 -1.46 8.56 8.80
CA ARG A 24 -1.62 10.01 8.73
C ARG A 24 -0.63 10.61 7.75
N TYR A 25 -1.11 11.51 6.91
CA TYR A 25 -0.35 12.10 5.82
C TYR A 25 -0.04 13.56 6.11
N TYR A 26 1.23 13.93 5.95
CA TYR A 26 1.73 15.24 6.30
C TYR A 26 2.46 15.88 5.12
N GLN A 27 2.37 17.21 5.05
CA GLN A 27 3.19 18.02 4.17
C GLN A 27 4.02 19.03 4.97
N SER A 28 5.12 19.48 4.40
CA SER A 28 5.92 20.57 4.98
C SER A 28 5.12 21.87 5.01
N ARG A 29 5.09 22.54 6.17
CA ARG A 29 4.50 23.88 6.35
C ARG A 29 5.21 24.93 5.50
N GLU A 30 6.53 24.84 5.45
CA GLU A 30 7.34 25.77 4.67
C GLU A 30 7.32 25.35 3.20
N ALA A 31 6.90 26.28 2.34
CA ALA A 31 7.16 26.20 0.91
C ALA A 31 8.66 26.47 0.73
N LYS A 32 9.42 25.48 0.24
CA LYS A 32 10.85 25.65 0.02
C LYS A 32 11.10 26.87 -0.87
N THR A 33 11.97 27.77 -0.41
CA THR A 33 12.30 29.07 -0.98
C THR A 33 13.09 29.00 -2.31
N ALA A 34 13.33 27.80 -2.84
CA ALA A 34 14.13 27.59 -4.04
C ALA A 34 13.28 27.01 -5.19
N PRO A 35 13.44 27.51 -6.43
CA PRO A 35 12.48 27.34 -7.54
C PRO A 35 12.30 25.90 -8.03
N LEU A 36 13.19 24.99 -7.66
CA LEU A 36 13.17 23.59 -8.09
C LEU A 36 12.63 22.60 -7.03
N TYR A 37 12.29 23.07 -5.83
CA TYR A 37 11.93 22.17 -4.75
C TYR A 37 10.43 22.10 -4.47
N ARG A 38 9.90 20.88 -4.53
CA ARG A 38 8.52 20.57 -4.09
C ARG A 38 8.44 20.52 -2.56
N ARG A 39 7.27 20.85 -2.00
CA ARG A 39 6.98 20.65 -0.57
C ARG A 39 7.16 19.19 -0.21
N LYS A 40 7.90 18.88 0.86
CA LYS A 40 8.07 17.49 1.31
C LYS A 40 6.71 16.93 1.73
N ARG A 41 6.36 15.74 1.26
CA ARG A 41 5.22 14.92 1.69
C ARG A 41 5.73 13.66 2.38
N TRP A 42 5.11 13.24 3.48
CA TRP A 42 5.46 11.99 4.16
C TRP A 42 4.24 11.39 4.88
N VAL A 43 4.36 10.10 5.21
CA VAL A 43 3.33 9.33 5.90
C VAL A 43 3.82 8.86 7.27
N VAL A 44 2.90 8.86 8.23
CA VAL A 44 3.05 8.36 9.59
C VAL A 44 2.14 7.14 9.73
N TYR A 45 2.75 5.96 9.66
CA TYR A 45 2.01 4.70 9.72
C TYR A 45 1.42 4.42 11.11
N LYS A 46 0.25 3.76 11.11
CA LYS A 46 -0.31 3.13 12.32
C LYS A 46 0.30 1.75 12.53
N GLY A 47 0.96 1.56 13.68
CA GLY A 47 1.60 0.29 14.04
C GLY A 47 2.91 0.03 13.29
N ARG A 48 3.07 -1.19 12.76
CA ARG A 48 4.28 -1.61 12.03
C ARG A 48 4.45 -0.78 10.75
N VAL A 49 5.63 -0.18 10.59
CA VAL A 49 6.03 0.58 9.40
C VAL A 49 6.21 -0.39 8.25
N GLU A 50 5.45 -0.17 7.18
CA GLU A 50 5.45 -1.01 5.97
C GLU A 50 4.99 -0.13 4.80
N ALA A 51 5.82 0.02 3.77
CA ALA A 51 5.58 0.98 2.69
C ALA A 51 4.31 0.69 1.88
N SER A 52 4.01 -0.60 1.70
CA SER A 52 2.85 -1.07 0.94
C SER A 52 1.50 -0.85 1.65
N LYS A 53 1.49 -0.33 2.88
CA LYS A 53 0.24 0.01 3.60
C LYS A 53 -0.43 1.30 3.12
N VAL A 54 0.26 2.10 2.31
CA VAL A 54 -0.34 3.30 1.71
C VAL A 54 -1.35 2.85 0.64
N PRO A 55 -2.63 3.21 0.78
CA PRO A 55 -3.65 2.82 -0.17
C PRO A 55 -3.57 3.67 -1.45
N ALA A 56 -4.24 3.22 -2.51
CA ALA A 56 -4.11 3.79 -3.85
C ALA A 56 -4.47 5.28 -3.90
N GLU A 57 -5.47 5.71 -3.12
CA GLU A 57 -5.95 7.08 -3.06
C GLU A 57 -4.89 8.06 -2.53
N TRP A 58 -4.03 7.59 -1.62
CA TRP A 58 -2.95 8.38 -1.03
C TRP A 58 -1.62 8.18 -1.73
N HIS A 59 -1.43 7.06 -2.44
CA HIS A 59 -0.19 6.73 -3.12
C HIS A 59 0.18 7.77 -4.18
N GLY A 60 -0.78 8.20 -5.01
CA GLY A 60 -0.56 9.22 -6.05
C GLY A 60 -0.20 10.59 -5.48
N TRP A 61 -0.87 11.00 -4.40
CA TRP A 61 -0.54 12.23 -3.70
C TRP A 61 0.84 12.18 -3.05
N LEU A 62 1.18 11.08 -2.37
CA LEU A 62 2.48 10.95 -1.69
C LEU A 62 3.66 11.02 -2.67
N HIS A 63 3.48 10.50 -3.90
CA HIS A 63 4.50 10.46 -4.95
C HIS A 63 4.43 11.61 -5.95
N TYR A 64 3.68 12.68 -5.66
CA TYR A 64 3.54 13.86 -6.52
C TYR A 64 2.98 13.55 -7.93
N THR A 65 2.22 12.47 -8.06
CA THR A 65 1.45 12.17 -9.27
C THR A 65 0.17 12.99 -9.30
N CYS A 66 -0.41 13.27 -8.13
CA CYS A 66 -1.62 14.07 -7.96
C CYS A 66 -1.37 15.19 -6.95
N ASP A 67 -2.05 16.33 -7.15
CA ASP A 67 -1.95 17.47 -6.23
C ASP A 67 -2.74 17.26 -4.93
N ALA A 68 -3.84 16.54 -5.02
CA ALA A 68 -4.69 16.13 -3.91
C ALA A 68 -4.81 14.59 -3.83
N PRO A 69 -5.09 14.02 -2.65
CA PRO A 69 -5.50 12.62 -2.55
C PRO A 69 -6.76 12.38 -3.38
N LEU A 70 -6.87 11.20 -3.96
CA LEU A 70 -8.05 10.84 -4.77
C LEU A 70 -9.25 10.59 -3.86
N ASP A 71 -10.45 10.92 -4.34
CA ASP A 71 -11.67 10.47 -3.68
C ASP A 71 -11.74 8.94 -3.77
N GLY A 72 -11.80 8.27 -2.61
CA GLY A 72 -11.89 6.82 -2.48
C GLY A 72 -13.23 6.23 -2.94
N GLY A 73 -13.83 6.80 -3.99
CA GLY A 73 -15.14 6.44 -4.49
C GLY A 73 -15.27 4.95 -4.74
N ALA A 74 -16.18 4.32 -3.98
CA ALA A 74 -16.44 2.89 -3.99
C ALA A 74 -17.15 2.50 -5.29
N ARG A 75 -16.38 2.27 -6.36
CA ARG A 75 -16.90 1.56 -7.52
C ARG A 75 -17.06 0.10 -7.12
N ALA A 76 -18.13 -0.55 -7.59
CA ALA A 76 -18.47 -1.91 -7.17
C ALA A 76 -17.37 -2.96 -7.41
N TRP A 77 -16.46 -2.71 -8.34
CA TRP A 77 -15.34 -3.60 -8.68
C TRP A 77 -14.05 -3.28 -7.92
N VAL A 78 -13.98 -2.16 -7.17
CA VAL A 78 -12.77 -1.78 -6.43
C VAL A 78 -12.67 -2.64 -5.17
N GLN A 79 -11.55 -3.33 -5.03
CA GLN A 79 -11.25 -4.12 -3.84
C GLN A 79 -10.67 -3.23 -2.72
N PRO A 80 -10.92 -3.58 -1.44
CA PRO A 80 -10.24 -2.95 -0.32
C PRO A 80 -8.72 -3.08 -0.45
N HIS A 81 -7.99 -2.04 -0.06
CA HIS A 81 -6.53 -2.07 -0.07
C HIS A 81 -5.98 -3.13 0.88
N LEU A 82 -5.04 -3.94 0.40
CA LEU A 82 -4.28 -4.88 1.21
C LEU A 82 -2.78 -4.57 1.06
N PRO A 83 -2.02 -4.55 2.18
CA PRO A 83 -0.57 -4.40 2.09
C PRO A 83 0.07 -5.62 1.45
N ASN A 84 1.35 -5.51 1.11
CA ASN A 84 2.11 -6.63 0.58
C ASN A 84 2.23 -7.75 1.64
N LEU A 85 1.70 -8.92 1.34
CA LEU A 85 1.69 -10.10 2.22
C LEU A 85 2.85 -11.06 1.93
N THR A 86 3.79 -10.69 1.06
CA THR A 86 4.96 -11.51 0.75
C THR A 86 5.73 -11.90 2.02
N GLY A 87 6.13 -13.17 2.11
CA GLY A 87 6.84 -13.69 3.28
C GLY A 87 5.96 -13.94 4.51
N THR A 88 4.64 -13.77 4.41
CA THR A 88 3.67 -14.12 5.46
C THR A 88 2.90 -15.40 5.09
N PRO A 89 2.23 -16.07 6.05
CA PRO A 89 1.34 -17.20 5.75
C PRO A 89 0.19 -16.86 4.81
N ALA A 90 -0.16 -15.58 4.67
CA ALA A 90 -1.21 -15.08 3.79
C ALA A 90 -0.68 -14.61 2.42
N ALA A 91 0.58 -14.93 2.07
CA ALA A 91 1.13 -14.61 0.76
C ALA A 91 0.30 -15.26 -0.36
N SER A 92 0.19 -14.58 -1.50
CA SER A 92 -0.43 -15.16 -2.69
C SER A 92 0.42 -16.33 -3.20
N VAL A 93 -0.23 -17.46 -3.43
CA VAL A 93 0.40 -18.69 -3.91
C VAL A 93 -0.27 -19.07 -5.24
N PRO A 94 0.49 -19.26 -6.33
CA PRO A 94 -0.09 -19.61 -7.62
C PRO A 94 -0.71 -21.00 -7.61
N ALA A 95 -1.61 -21.25 -8.56
CA ALA A 95 -2.16 -22.59 -8.75
C ALA A 95 -1.05 -23.59 -9.11
N GLY A 96 -1.06 -24.78 -8.49
CA GLY A 96 -0.04 -25.82 -8.68
C GLY A 96 1.19 -25.73 -7.78
N ASP A 97 1.37 -24.65 -7.01
CA ASP A 97 2.41 -24.58 -5.97
C ASP A 97 2.03 -25.48 -4.79
N GLU A 98 3.01 -26.25 -4.32
CA GLU A 98 2.83 -27.25 -3.25
C GLU A 98 2.26 -26.64 -1.97
N ARG A 99 2.63 -25.39 -1.65
CA ARG A 99 2.15 -24.67 -0.46
C ARG A 99 0.65 -24.38 -0.48
N ARG A 100 0.03 -24.39 -1.67
CA ARG A 100 -1.43 -24.22 -1.84
C ARG A 100 -2.21 -25.52 -1.61
N GLY A 101 -1.53 -26.62 -1.29
CA GLY A 101 -2.14 -27.94 -1.09
C GLY A 101 -2.08 -28.85 -2.33
N GLY A 102 -1.12 -28.61 -3.24
CA GLY A 102 -0.70 -29.63 -4.22
C GLY A 102 -1.71 -30.06 -5.28
N GLN A 103 -2.84 -29.36 -5.45
CA GLN A 103 -3.72 -29.61 -6.59
C GLN A 103 -3.03 -29.13 -7.86
N ARG A 104 -2.41 -30.07 -8.57
CA ARG A 104 -1.95 -29.84 -9.94
C ARG A 104 -3.15 -29.39 -10.77
N PRO A 105 -3.00 -28.37 -11.63
CA PRO A 105 -4.03 -28.08 -12.61
C PRO A 105 -4.35 -29.37 -13.38
N ALA A 106 -5.64 -29.61 -13.63
CA ALA A 106 -6.08 -30.77 -14.40
C ALA A 106 -5.28 -30.81 -15.71
N ALA A 107 -4.76 -31.97 -16.07
CA ALA A 107 -4.03 -32.12 -17.33
C ALA A 107 -4.95 -31.65 -18.47
N THR A 108 -4.46 -30.75 -19.31
CA THR A 108 -5.19 -30.25 -20.49
C THR A 108 -5.33 -31.29 -21.60
N GLY A 109 -4.76 -32.48 -21.41
CA GLY A 109 -4.90 -33.59 -22.36
C GLY A 109 -6.20 -34.33 -22.15
N ASP A 110 -6.87 -34.69 -23.25
CA ASP A 110 -8.06 -35.56 -23.27
C ASP A 110 -7.79 -36.99 -22.76
N TYR A 111 -6.53 -37.28 -22.39
CA TYR A 111 -6.10 -38.56 -21.90
C TYR A 111 -6.60 -38.82 -20.48
N GLN A 112 -7.43 -39.85 -20.33
CA GLN A 112 -7.79 -40.44 -19.05
C GLN A 112 -6.94 -41.67 -18.80
N ALA A 113 -6.14 -41.65 -17.73
CA ALA A 113 -5.35 -42.81 -17.33
C ALA A 113 -6.27 -43.98 -16.92
N TRP A 114 -6.00 -45.16 -17.47
CA TRP A 114 -6.71 -46.38 -17.12
C TRP A 114 -6.51 -46.74 -15.64
N ARG A 115 -7.61 -47.08 -14.95
CA ARG A 115 -7.61 -47.55 -13.56
C ARG A 115 -8.08 -49.01 -13.53
N PRO A 116 -7.21 -49.98 -13.17
CA PRO A 116 -7.58 -51.40 -13.07
C PRO A 116 -8.63 -51.66 -12.00
#